data_AF-A0A7Y5J4D4-F1
#
_entry.id   AF-A0A7Y5J4D4-F1
#
_cell.length_a   1.000
_cell.length_b   1.000
_cell.length_c   1.000
_cell.angle_alpha   90.00
_cell.angle_beta   90.00
_cell.angle_gamma   90.00
#
_symmetry.space_group_name_H-M   'P 1'
#
loop_
_entity.id
_entity.type
_entity.pdbx_description
1 polymer ?
#
loop_
_entity_poly.entity_id
_entity_poly.type
_entity_poly.pdbx_seq_one_letter_code
_entity_poly.pdbx_strand_id
1 'polypeptide(L)'
;MIAIVNGGAGGGGGDVTELLTPGTMQPVFDNLADGTHTITAGAYRLRVYNAGLTDITANGATVYPGETWQVEARENRTTTKFDLCPEVEIIIPPGGTASYQAEYPSA
;
A
#
# COMPACT_ATOMS: atom_id res chain seq x y z
N MET A 1 -51.89 29.38 -2.48
CA MET A 1 -51.72 27.91 -2.36
C MET A 1 -51.14 27.41 -3.67
N ILE A 2 -49.83 27.14 -3.71
CA ILE A 2 -49.17 26.39 -4.78
C ILE A 2 -48.24 25.41 -4.07
N ALA A 3 -48.52 24.12 -4.24
CA ALA A 3 -47.66 23.04 -3.81
C ALA A 3 -46.59 22.82 -4.89
N ILE A 4 -45.31 22.81 -4.50
CA ILE A 4 -44.23 22.29 -5.32
C ILE A 4 -43.81 20.96 -4.70
N VAL A 5 -44.11 19.88 -5.43
CA VAL A 5 -43.79 18.50 -5.07
C VAL A 5 -42.35 18.18 -5.45
N ASN A 6 -41.76 17.37 -4.58
CA ASN A 6 -40.49 16.65 -4.59
C ASN A 6 -39.93 16.21 -5.96
N GLY A 7 -38.60 16.29 -6.07
CA GLY A 7 -37.71 15.66 -7.05
C GLY A 7 -36.32 16.24 -6.81
N GLY A 8 -35.30 15.52 -6.33
CA GLY A 8 -34.90 14.16 -6.67
C GLY A 8 -33.72 14.25 -7.64
N ALA A 9 -32.49 14.29 -7.10
CA ALA A 9 -31.19 14.00 -7.74
C ALA A 9 -30.11 14.43 -6.72
N GLY A 10 -29.32 13.57 -6.10
CA GLY A 10 -28.60 12.45 -6.71
C GLY A 10 -27.36 13.01 -7.40
N GLY A 11 -26.18 12.84 -6.79
CA GLY A 11 -24.92 13.10 -7.48
C GLY A 11 -23.77 13.52 -6.58
N GLY A 12 -22.82 12.61 -6.39
CA GLY A 12 -21.43 12.99 -6.18
C GLY A 12 -20.85 12.79 -4.79
N GLY A 13 -21.42 11.90 -3.97
CA GLY A 13 -20.58 11.13 -3.05
C GLY A 13 -19.78 10.14 -3.89
N GLY A 14 -18.74 10.62 -4.58
CA GLY A 14 -17.75 9.76 -5.21
C GLY A 14 -17.09 9.00 -4.08
N ASP A 15 -17.62 7.83 -3.81
CA ASP A 15 -17.20 6.93 -2.75
C ASP A 15 -15.67 6.79 -2.83
N VAL A 16 -15.00 7.25 -1.77
CA VAL A 16 -13.56 7.04 -1.52
C VAL A 16 -13.24 5.53 -1.38
N THR A 17 -14.25 4.68 -1.53
CA THR A 17 -14.30 3.22 -1.44
C THR A 17 -13.52 2.49 -2.54
N GLU A 18 -13.21 3.12 -3.68
CA GLU A 18 -12.59 2.41 -4.81
C GLU A 18 -11.10 2.09 -4.63
N LEU A 19 -10.37 2.84 -3.79
CA LEU A 19 -8.90 2.82 -3.83
C LEU A 19 -8.27 1.51 -3.32
N LEU A 20 -8.98 0.69 -2.54
CA LEU A 20 -8.48 -0.59 -2.04
C LEU A 20 -9.49 -1.75 -2.21
N THR A 21 -10.35 -1.69 -3.23
CA THR A 21 -11.33 -2.78 -3.44
C THR A 21 -10.59 -4.04 -3.94
N PRO A 22 -10.71 -5.19 -3.25
CA PRO A 22 -10.17 -6.46 -3.75
C PRO A 22 -10.75 -6.76 -5.14
N GLY A 23 -9.91 -6.79 -6.18
CA GLY A 23 -10.32 -6.92 -7.59
C GLY A 23 -9.99 -5.71 -8.47
N THR A 24 -9.70 -4.57 -7.86
CA THR A 24 -9.15 -3.37 -8.53
C THR A 24 -7.67 -3.18 -8.22
N MET A 25 -6.97 -4.15 -7.62
CA MET A 25 -5.56 -4.00 -7.30
C MET A 25 -4.68 -4.70 -8.34
N GLN A 26 -3.63 -4.02 -8.81
CA GLN A 26 -2.59 -4.58 -9.66
C GLN A 26 -1.38 -4.98 -8.79
N PRO A 27 -1.09 -6.28 -8.65
CA PRO A 27 0.07 -6.74 -7.90
C PRO A 27 1.34 -6.61 -8.75
N VAL A 28 2.38 -6.05 -8.15
CA VAL A 28 3.76 -6.02 -8.64
C VAL A 28 4.58 -6.91 -7.72
N PHE A 29 5.33 -7.83 -8.32
CA PHE A 29 6.24 -8.72 -7.61
C PHE A 29 7.66 -8.47 -8.12
N ASP A 30 8.61 -8.38 -7.19
CA ASP A 30 10.01 -8.26 -7.54
C ASP A 30 10.91 -9.00 -6.56
N ASN A 31 12.08 -9.40 -7.05
CA ASN A 31 13.15 -9.96 -6.26
C ASN A 31 14.27 -8.94 -6.14
N LEU A 32 14.65 -8.63 -4.92
CA LEU A 32 15.63 -7.62 -4.59
C LEU A 32 16.96 -8.29 -4.22
N ALA A 33 18.02 -7.86 -4.89
CA ALA A 33 19.41 -8.16 -4.54
C ALA A 33 19.93 -7.16 -3.48
N ASP A 34 21.19 -7.30 -3.08
CA ASP A 34 21.83 -6.40 -2.15
C ASP A 34 21.79 -4.93 -2.60
N GLY A 35 21.66 -4.03 -1.64
CA GLY A 35 21.53 -2.59 -1.87
C GLY A 35 20.28 -1.97 -1.24
N THR A 36 20.06 -0.71 -1.59
CA THR A 36 18.90 0.08 -1.13
C THR A 36 17.86 0.17 -2.25
N HIS A 37 16.62 -0.19 -1.93
CA HIS A 37 15.49 -0.16 -2.85
C HIS A 37 14.39 0.72 -2.28
N THR A 38 13.86 1.62 -3.10
CA THR A 38 12.85 2.59 -2.66
C THR A 38 11.53 2.35 -3.37
N ILE A 39 10.46 2.30 -2.60
CA ILE A 39 9.09 2.26 -3.09
C ILE A 39 8.45 3.61 -2.78
N THR A 40 8.10 4.36 -3.84
CA THR A 40 7.57 5.72 -3.72
C THR A 40 6.28 5.76 -2.92
N ALA A 41 6.07 6.84 -2.16
CA ALA A 41 4.85 7.08 -1.41
C ALA A 41 3.59 7.00 -2.29
N GLY A 42 2.48 6.49 -1.75
CA GLY A 42 1.24 6.34 -2.51
C GLY A 42 0.18 5.49 -1.82
N ALA A 43 -0.91 5.23 -2.55
CA ALA A 43 -1.91 4.27 -2.12
C ALA A 43 -1.45 2.88 -2.57
N TYR A 44 -0.97 2.07 -1.64
CA TYR A 44 -0.60 0.69 -1.93
C TYR A 44 -0.66 -0.19 -0.68
N ARG A 45 -0.68 -1.50 -0.88
CA ARG A 45 -0.36 -2.50 0.15
C ARG A 45 0.97 -3.16 -0.21
N LEU A 46 1.96 -3.06 0.66
CA LEU A 46 3.29 -3.60 0.45
C LEU A 46 3.57 -4.70 1.47
N ARG A 47 4.14 -5.80 0.98
CA ARG A 47 4.70 -6.90 1.77
C ARG A 47 6.13 -7.11 1.34
N VAL A 48 7.05 -7.12 2.30
CA VAL A 48 8.48 -7.39 2.09
C VAL A 48 8.79 -8.69 2.80
N TYR A 49 9.23 -9.69 2.06
CA TYR A 49 9.62 -11.00 2.56
C TYR A 49 11.15 -11.12 2.55
N ASN A 50 11.74 -11.42 3.70
CA ASN A 50 13.17 -11.73 3.77
C ASN A 50 13.40 -13.19 3.36
N ALA A 51 13.80 -13.36 2.09
CA ALA A 51 14.11 -14.67 1.51
C ALA A 51 15.56 -15.12 1.75
N GLY A 52 16.41 -14.24 2.32
CA GLY A 52 17.82 -14.47 2.57
C GLY A 52 18.10 -15.13 3.92
N LEU A 53 19.38 -15.17 4.28
CA LEU A 53 19.88 -15.66 5.58
C LEU A 53 20.38 -14.52 6.48
N THR A 54 20.31 -13.28 6.00
CA THR A 54 20.75 -12.07 6.70
C THR A 54 19.56 -11.18 6.99
N ASP A 55 19.62 -10.46 8.11
CA ASP A 55 18.60 -9.49 8.48
C ASP A 55 18.55 -8.37 7.43
N ILE A 56 17.35 -7.95 7.05
CA ILE A 56 17.13 -6.80 6.18
C ILE A 56 16.44 -5.68 6.99
N THR A 57 16.43 -4.47 6.45
CA THR A 57 15.66 -3.36 7.02
C THR A 57 14.55 -2.94 6.06
N ALA A 58 13.32 -2.83 6.54
CA ALA A 58 12.18 -2.28 5.80
C ALA A 58 11.59 -1.10 6.57
N ASN A 59 11.68 0.10 5.99
CA ASN A 59 11.23 1.37 6.57
C ASN A 59 11.73 1.58 8.03
N GLY A 60 13.01 1.28 8.27
CA GLY A 60 13.64 1.37 9.59
C GLY A 60 13.37 0.21 10.55
N ALA A 61 12.51 -0.76 10.19
CA ALA A 61 12.26 -1.96 10.97
C ALA A 61 13.16 -3.11 10.50
N THR A 62 13.77 -3.85 11.44
CA THR A 62 14.50 -5.09 11.13
C THR A 62 13.52 -6.20 10.76
N VAL A 63 13.82 -6.93 9.69
CA VAL A 63 13.05 -8.11 9.24
C VAL A 63 13.99 -9.30 9.22
N TYR A 64 13.76 -10.27 10.11
CA TYR A 64 14.62 -11.44 10.23
C TYR A 64 14.40 -12.43 9.06
N PRO A 65 15.36 -13.32 8.78
CA PRO A 65 15.22 -14.37 7.78
C PRO A 65 13.92 -15.17 7.92
N GLY A 66 13.16 -15.28 6.82
CA GLY A 66 11.86 -15.96 6.78
C GLY A 66 10.68 -15.16 7.31
N GLU A 67 10.89 -13.93 7.81
CA GLU A 67 9.82 -13.04 8.23
C GLU A 67 9.27 -12.19 7.10
N THR A 68 8.07 -11.66 7.32
CA THR A 68 7.42 -10.70 6.42
C THR A 68 7.11 -9.42 7.18
N TRP A 69 7.54 -8.29 6.61
CA TRP A 69 7.11 -6.97 7.03
C TRP A 69 6.03 -6.46 6.07
N GLN A 70 5.06 -5.70 6.58
CA GLN A 70 3.98 -5.17 5.75
C GLN A 70 3.57 -3.77 6.18
N VAL A 71 3.15 -2.98 5.19
CA VAL A 71 2.50 -1.69 5.37
C VAL A 71 1.38 -1.56 4.34
N GLU A 72 0.32 -0.84 4.69
CA GLU A 72 -0.78 -0.59 3.77
C GLU A 72 -1.34 0.79 4.00
N ALA A 73 -1.82 1.39 2.91
CA ALA A 73 -2.57 2.62 2.99
C ALA A 73 -3.91 2.31 3.68
N ARG A 74 -4.42 3.25 4.48
CA ARG A 74 -5.61 3.01 5.31
C ARG A 74 -6.60 4.14 5.19
N GLU A 75 -7.88 3.77 5.17
CA GLU A 75 -8.95 4.74 5.33
C GLU A 75 -8.99 5.23 6.78
N ASN A 76 -8.86 6.55 6.97
CA ASN A 76 -9.07 7.18 8.26
C ASN A 76 -10.49 7.71 8.36
N ARG A 77 -11.39 6.87 8.89
CA ARG A 77 -12.81 7.19 9.08
C ARG A 77 -13.06 8.36 10.03
N THR A 78 -12.08 8.72 10.86
CA THR A 78 -12.20 9.85 11.80
C THR A 78 -12.04 11.19 11.07
N THR A 79 -11.16 11.23 10.06
CA THR A 79 -10.90 12.44 9.27
C THR A 79 -11.58 12.42 7.90
N THR A 80 -12.26 11.33 7.57
CA THR A 80 -12.85 11.06 6.23
C THR A 80 -11.81 11.24 5.12
N LYS A 81 -10.57 10.84 5.40
CA LYS A 81 -9.41 10.98 4.52
C LYS A 81 -8.72 9.63 4.35
N PHE A 82 -7.96 9.52 3.28
CA PHE A 82 -7.15 8.35 3.00
C PHE A 82 -5.71 8.62 3.43
N ASP A 83 -5.21 7.82 4.37
CA ASP A 83 -3.82 7.88 4.82
C ASP A 83 -2.97 7.04 3.86
N LEU A 84 -2.21 7.73 3.01
CA LEU A 84 -1.31 7.10 2.05
C LEU A 84 -0.12 6.45 2.76
N CYS A 85 0.42 5.39 2.17
CA CYS A 85 1.71 4.86 2.60
C CYS A 85 2.80 5.91 2.36
N PRO A 86 3.73 6.07 3.31
CA PRO A 86 4.93 6.86 3.07
C PRO A 86 5.81 6.20 2.01
N GLU A 87 6.91 6.87 1.65
CA GLU A 87 7.99 6.20 0.93
C GLU A 87 8.57 5.10 1.82
N VAL A 88 8.81 3.92 1.24
CA VAL A 88 9.38 2.78 1.95
C VAL A 88 10.77 2.48 1.39
N GLU A 89 11.75 2.52 2.28
CA GLU A 89 13.12 2.11 2.00
C GLU A 89 13.34 0.66 2.45
N ILE A 90 13.86 -0.18 1.55
CA ILE A 90 14.25 -1.56 1.83
C ILE A 90 15.77 -1.64 1.68
N ILE A 91 16.48 -1.90 2.76
CA ILE A 91 17.94 -2.03 2.80
C ILE A 91 18.30 -3.50 2.96
N ILE A 92 19.01 -4.04 1.97
CA ILE A 92 19.44 -5.43 1.94
C ILE A 92 20.98 -5.42 2.05
N PRO A 93 21.56 -5.99 3.12
CA PRO A 93 23.01 -6.04 3.27
C PRO A 93 23.64 -6.95 2.21
N PRO A 94 24.97 -6.83 1.98
CA PRO A 94 25.68 -7.70 1.04
C PRO A 94 25.44 -9.19 1.33
N GLY A 95 25.08 -9.95 0.30
CA GLY A 95 24.73 -11.37 0.41
C GLY A 95 23.33 -11.66 0.96
N GLY A 96 22.51 -10.63 1.20
CA GLY A 96 21.09 -10.77 1.48
C GLY A 96 20.24 -10.85 0.22
N THR A 97 19.02 -11.37 0.38
CA THR A 97 18.01 -11.44 -0.68
C THR A 97 16.65 -11.15 -0.07
N ALA A 98 15.83 -10.35 -0.73
CA ALA A 98 14.44 -10.16 -0.35
C ALA A 98 13.53 -10.28 -1.57
N SER A 99 12.24 -10.48 -1.33
CA SER A 99 11.22 -10.26 -2.35
C SER A 99 10.17 -9.31 -1.81
N TYR A 100 9.53 -8.56 -2.68
CA TYR A 100 8.38 -7.75 -2.29
C TYR A 100 7.18 -7.98 -3.19
N GLN A 101 6.01 -7.75 -2.62
CA GLN A 101 4.74 -7.67 -3.30
C GLN A 101 4.11 -6.33 -2.97
N ALA A 102 3.96 -5.48 -3.98
CA ALA A 102 3.26 -4.20 -3.86
C ALA A 102 1.95 -4.28 -4.65
N GLU A 103 0.83 -3.97 -4.04
CA GLU A 103 -0.47 -3.93 -4.68
C GLU A 103 -0.93 -2.48 -4.76
N TYR A 104 -1.08 -2.01 -5.99
CA TYR A 104 -1.53 -0.65 -6.28
C TYR A 104 -3.00 -0.66 -6.74
N PRO A 105 -3.79 0.37 -6.45
CA PRO A 105 -5.08 0.57 -7.10
C PRO A 105 -4.88 0.62 -8.62
N SER A 106 -5.73 -0.08 -9.35
CA SER A 106 -5.82 -0.01 -10.80
C SER A 106 -6.36 1.37 -11.16
N ALA A 107 -5.64 2.07 -12.04
CA ALA A 107 -6.04 3.35 -12.59
C ALA A 107 -7.38 3.27 -13.34
#